data_AF-A0A4R1LXH0-F1
#
_entry.id   AF-A0A4R1LXH0-F1
#
_cell.length_a   1.000
_cell.length_b   1.000
_cell.length_c   1.000
_cell.angle_alpha   90.00
_cell.angle_beta   90.00
_cell.angle_gamma   90.00
#
_symmetry.space_group_name_H-M   'P 1'
#
loop_
_entity.id
_entity.type
_entity.pdbx_description
1 polymer ?
#
loop_
_entity_poly.entity_id
_entity_poly.type
_entity_poly.pdbx_seq_one_letter_code
_entity_poly.pdbx_strand_id
1 'polypeptide(L)'
;MKLVHDVDVACRRLGKFLHLDTFRHAFVAEEGTAGPGTETEWVIVYRTAQGFCCIYRGAAVEFQDMLDVQIWSDEMEVRTYFIGL
;
A
#
# COMPACT_ATOMS: atom_id res chain seq x y z
N MET A 1 -1.77 11.48 -24.12
CA MET A 1 -2.58 11.26 -22.91
C MET A 1 -2.25 12.36 -21.90
N LYS A 2 -3.10 13.40 -21.80
CA LYS A 2 -2.86 14.57 -20.93
C LYS A 2 -3.26 14.29 -19.48
N LEU A 3 -4.31 13.49 -19.30
CA LEU A 3 -4.90 13.16 -18.00
C LEU A 3 -3.95 12.40 -17.06
N VAL A 4 -3.20 11.41 -17.57
CA VAL A 4 -2.24 10.63 -16.78
C VAL A 4 -1.11 11.53 -16.25
N HIS A 5 -0.64 12.46 -17.10
CA HIS A 5 0.43 13.37 -16.73
C HIS A 5 0.00 14.41 -15.68
N ASP A 6 -1.24 14.91 -15.81
CA ASP A 6 -1.82 15.86 -14.86
C ASP A 6 -2.06 15.20 -13.48
N VAL A 7 -2.48 13.93 -13.45
CA VAL A 7 -2.63 13.14 -12.22
C VAL A 7 -1.27 12.92 -11.55
N ASP A 8 -0.24 12.52 -12.29
CA ASP A 8 1.12 12.35 -11.74
C ASP A 8 1.70 13.65 -11.15
N VAL A 9 1.42 14.79 -11.78
CA VAL A 9 1.82 16.10 -11.26
C VAL A 9 1.06 16.43 -9.97
N ALA A 10 -0.25 16.15 -9.91
CA ALA A 10 -1.06 16.34 -8.72
C ALA A 10 -0.57 15.46 -7.56
N CYS A 11 -0.34 14.17 -7.80
CA CYS A 11 0.18 13.23 -6.81
C CYS A 11 1.54 13.67 -6.26
N ARG A 12 2.46 14.13 -7.13
CA ARG A 12 3.76 14.68 -6.68
C ARG A 12 3.62 15.94 -5.83
N ARG A 13 2.68 16.83 -6.16
CA ARG A 13 2.43 18.04 -5.37
C ARG A 13 1.83 17.71 -4.00
N LEU A 14 0.87 16.78 -3.96
CA LEU A 14 0.29 16.29 -2.71
C LEU A 14 1.32 15.56 -1.85
N GLY A 15 2.17 14.73 -2.45
CA GLY A 15 3.28 14.04 -1.77
C GLY A 15 4.23 15.01 -1.05
N LYS A 16 4.62 16.10 -1.74
CA LYS A 16 5.43 17.16 -1.12
C LYS A 16 4.70 17.93 -0.03
N PHE A 17 3.44 18.29 -0.28
CA PHE A 17 2.65 19.08 0.67
C PHE A 17 2.36 18.34 1.97
N LEU A 18 2.09 17.03 1.87
CA LEU A 18 1.81 16.16 3.01
C LEU A 18 3.09 15.56 3.62
N HIS A 19 4.28 15.97 3.16
CA HIS A 19 5.57 15.39 3.56
C HIS A 19 5.65 13.86 3.41
N LEU A 20 4.86 13.27 2.51
CA LEU A 20 4.84 11.83 2.27
C LEU A 20 6.18 11.33 1.73
N ASP A 21 6.96 12.19 1.07
CA ASP A 21 8.34 11.87 0.69
C ASP A 21 9.22 11.62 1.93
N THR A 22 9.02 12.39 3.00
CA THR A 22 9.73 12.21 4.29
C THR A 22 9.29 10.93 4.99
N PHE A 23 7.99 10.63 4.99
CA PHE A 23 7.48 9.35 5.49
C PHE A 23 8.01 8.17 4.68
N ARG A 24 8.05 8.26 3.35
CA ARG A 24 8.63 7.23 2.48
C ARG A 24 10.09 6.97 2.83
N HIS A 25 10.88 8.01 3.08
CA HIS A 25 12.26 7.86 3.53
C HIS A 25 12.37 7.29 4.95
N ALA A 26 11.43 7.58 5.84
CA ALA A 26 11.37 6.98 7.18
C ALA A 26 11.03 5.49 7.12
N PHE A 27 10.06 5.09 6.29
CA PHE A 27 9.71 3.68 6.07
C PHE A 27 10.87 2.90 5.42
N VAL A 28 11.58 3.49 4.45
CA VAL A 28 12.78 2.90 3.84
C VAL A 28 13.97 2.86 4.81
N ALA A 29 14.06 3.81 5.75
CA ALA A 29 15.11 3.81 6.78
C ALA A 29 14.87 2.71 7.83
N GLU A 30 13.60 2.37 8.14
CA GLU A 30 13.27 1.26 9.05
C GLU A 30 13.48 -0.12 8.42
N GLU A 31 13.40 -0.25 7.09
CA GLU A 31 13.83 -1.47 6.36
C GLU A 31 15.31 -1.81 6.60
N GLY A 32 16.16 -0.80 6.85
CA GLY A 32 17.59 -0.99 7.16
C GLY A 32 17.89 -1.49 8.59
N THR A 33 16.89 -1.57 9.46
CA THR A 33 17.03 -2.02 10.86
C THR A 33 16.42 -3.39 11.14
N ALA A 34 15.75 -4.00 10.17
CA ALA A 34 15.31 -5.38 10.27
C ALA A 34 16.52 -6.32 10.10
N GLY A 35 16.81 -7.14 11.11
CA GLY A 35 17.84 -8.17 11.05
C GLY A 35 17.63 -9.15 9.87
N PRO A 36 18.61 -10.05 9.59
CA PRO A 36 18.65 -10.86 8.37
C PRO A 36 17.61 -11.98 8.39
N GLY A 37 16.33 -11.62 8.23
CA GLY A 37 15.20 -12.52 8.21
C GLY A 37 14.09 -11.92 7.37
N THR A 38 14.14 -12.19 6.07
CA THR A 38 13.08 -12.00 5.06
C THR A 38 12.35 -10.65 5.09
N GLU A 39 12.64 -9.79 4.10
CA GLU A 39 11.86 -8.61 3.74
C GLU A 39 10.43 -9.01 3.33
N THR A 40 9.59 -9.42 4.28
CA THR A 40 8.19 -9.69 4.00
C THR A 40 7.47 -8.35 3.80
N GLU A 41 7.11 -8.05 2.55
CA GLU A 41 6.33 -6.85 2.20
C GLU A 41 5.01 -6.83 3.00
N TRP A 42 4.50 -5.64 3.32
CA TRP A 42 3.25 -5.47 4.05
C TRP A 42 2.31 -4.52 3.31
N VAL A 43 1.00 -4.74 3.47
CA VAL A 43 -0.04 -3.91 2.88
C VAL A 43 -1.09 -3.53 3.92
N ILE A 44 -1.66 -2.33 3.75
CA ILE A 44 -2.82 -1.89 4.52
C ILE A 44 -4.08 -2.28 3.74
N VAL A 45 -4.93 -3.09 4.38
CA VAL A 45 -6.25 -3.46 3.87
C VAL A 45 -7.30 -2.63 4.60
N TYR A 46 -8.20 -2.00 3.86
CA TYR A 46 -9.31 -1.23 4.42
C TYR A 46 -10.64 -1.69 3.82
N ARG A 47 -11.70 -1.57 4.64
CA ARG A 47 -13.06 -1.91 4.22
C ARG A 47 -13.64 -0.81 3.34
N THR A 48 -14.32 -1.21 2.27
CA THR A 48 -15.09 -0.33 1.38
C THR A 48 -16.59 -0.65 1.50
N ALA A 49 -17.43 0.11 0.80
CA ALA A 49 -18.87 -0.20 0.73
C ALA A 49 -19.16 -1.51 -0.04
N GLN A 50 -18.21 -1.99 -0.84
CA GLN A 50 -18.37 -3.13 -1.76
C GLN A 50 -17.49 -4.34 -1.39
N GLY A 51 -16.70 -4.26 -0.32
CA GLY A 51 -15.76 -5.31 0.07
C GLY A 51 -14.53 -4.73 0.77
N PHE A 52 -13.34 -5.09 0.29
CA PHE A 52 -12.06 -4.63 0.81
C PHE A 52 -11.16 -4.13 -0.32
N CYS A 53 -10.19 -3.29 0.02
CA CYS A 53 -9.20 -2.82 -0.92
C CYS A 53 -7.85 -2.61 -0.23
N CYS A 54 -6.76 -2.80 -0.97
CA CYS A 54 -5.43 -2.37 -0.58
C CYS A 54 -4.70 -1.72 -1.77
N ILE A 55 -3.62 -1.00 -1.48
CA ILE A 55 -2.67 -0.57 -2.51
C ILE A 55 -1.45 -1.48 -2.43
N TYR A 56 -1.16 -2.20 -3.51
CA TYR A 56 0.03 -3.04 -3.65
C TYR A 56 0.83 -2.59 -4.87
N ARG A 57 2.11 -2.25 -4.66
CA ARG A 57 3.03 -1.76 -5.72
C ARG A 57 2.45 -0.63 -6.58
N GLY A 58 1.68 0.26 -5.94
CA GLY A 58 1.06 1.43 -6.57
C GLY A 58 -0.24 1.15 -7.33
N ALA A 59 -0.74 -0.10 -7.31
CA ALA A 59 -2.01 -0.47 -7.90
C ALA A 59 -3.05 -0.79 -6.81
N ALA A 60 -4.30 -0.41 -7.05
CA ALA A 60 -5.41 -0.84 -6.21
C ALA A 60 -5.72 -2.31 -6.50
N VAL A 61 -5.82 -3.10 -5.44
CA VAL A 61 -6.32 -4.47 -5.47
C VAL A 61 -7.64 -4.49 -4.70
N GLU A 62 -8.69 -5.00 -5.35
CA GLU A 62 -10.04 -5.05 -4.80
C GLU A 62 -10.41 -6.49 -4.48
N PHE A 63 -11.12 -6.67 -3.36
CA PHE A 63 -11.54 -7.97 -2.86
C PHE A 63 -13.02 -7.90 -2.49
N GLN A 64 -13.79 -8.94 -2.81
CA GLN A 64 -15.21 -8.97 -2.47
C GLN A 64 -15.40 -9.36 -1.01
N ASP A 65 -14.59 -10.30 -0.52
CA ASP A 65 -14.64 -10.77 0.85
C ASP A 65 -13.26 -10.85 1.52
N MET A 66 -13.26 -11.21 2.80
CA MET A 66 -12.05 -11.35 3.60
C MET A 66 -11.23 -12.60 3.20
N LEU A 67 -11.89 -13.63 2.66
CA LEU A 67 -11.22 -14.85 2.25
C LEU A 67 -10.34 -14.57 1.03
N ASP A 68 -10.82 -13.78 0.07
CA ASP A 68 -10.05 -13.29 -1.07
C ASP A 68 -8.78 -12.55 -0.61
N VAL A 69 -8.88 -11.70 0.43
CA VAL A 69 -7.73 -10.98 1.01
C VAL A 69 -6.69 -11.95 1.55
N GLN A 70 -7.14 -12.98 2.29
CA GLN A 70 -6.25 -13.96 2.92
C GLN A 70 -5.52 -14.81 1.89
N ILE A 71 -6.25 -15.35 0.92
CA ILE A 71 -5.69 -16.15 -0.18
C ILE A 71 -4.66 -15.32 -0.94
N TRP A 72 -5.03 -14.11 -1.36
CA TRP A 72 -4.13 -13.24 -2.10
C TRP A 72 -2.88 -12.85 -1.29
N SER A 73 -3.02 -12.61 0.01
CA SER A 73 -1.87 -12.24 0.87
C SER A 73 -0.88 -13.39 1.03
N ASP A 74 -1.36 -14.64 1.05
CA ASP A 74 -0.52 -15.83 1.09
C ASP A 74 0.20 -16.03 -0.26
N GLU A 75 -0.54 -15.91 -1.37
CA GLU A 75 0.02 -16.02 -2.73
C GLU A 75 1.09 -14.98 -3.05
N MET A 76 0.93 -13.76 -2.54
CA MET A 76 1.87 -12.66 -2.74
C MET A 76 2.96 -12.60 -1.66
N GLU A 77 2.90 -13.50 -0.67
CA GLU A 77 3.81 -13.54 0.48
C GLU A 77 3.89 -12.19 1.22
N VAL A 78 2.75 -11.52 1.40
CA VAL A 78 2.66 -10.20 2.08
C VAL A 78 1.88 -10.27 3.39
N ARG A 79 2.29 -9.46 4.37
CA ARG A 79 1.53 -9.29 5.62
C ARG A 79 0.43 -8.25 5.46
N THR A 80 -0.73 -8.51 6.05
CA THR A 80 -1.87 -7.58 6.01
C THR A 80 -2.04 -6.84 7.35
N TYR A 81 -2.28 -5.53 7.28
CA TYR A 81 -2.69 -4.70 8.41
C TYR A 81 -4.07 -4.08 8.12
N PHE A 82 -5.02 -4.24 9.02
CA PHE A 82 -6.40 -3.79 8.80
C PHE A 82 -6.69 -2.45 9.46
N ILE A 83 -7.26 -1.51 8.70
CA ILE A 83 -7.76 -0.24 9.23
C ILE A 83 -9.29 -0.19 9.06
N GLY A 84 -9.99 0.13 10.15
CA GLY A 84 -11.45 0.34 10.16
C GLY A 84 -12.29 -0.87 10.60
N LEU A 85 -11.79 -1.63 11.59
CA LEU A 85 -12.60 -2.59 12.36
C LEU A 85 -13.61 -1.88 13.26
#